data_AF-A0A1H1UP69-F1
#
_entry.id   AF-A0A1H1UP69-F1
#
_cell.length_a   1.000
_cell.length_b   1.000
_cell.length_c   1.000
_cell.angle_alpha   90.00
_cell.angle_beta   90.00
_cell.angle_gamma   90.00
#
_symmetry.space_group_name_H-M   'P 1'
#
loop_
_entity.id
_entity.type
_entity.pdbx_description
1 polymer ?
#
loop_
_entity_poly.entity_id
_entity_poly.type
_entity_poly.pdbx_seq_one_letter_code
_entity_poly.pdbx_strand_id
1 'polypeptide(L)'
;MDPDQRHVAAPRPPLWGPIVCVALGALVAMMGTVIHRFDVAAIPVGIVIALAVSGSGGVVARAWMGYPGLGGYGIGWFAAVLALAYVAPGGDVLIPGAEAVGYVWILGGALVVAATAFAPRRWFDDTARSPRVDA
;
A
#
# COMPACT_ATOMS: atom_id res chain seq x y z
N MET A 1 29.29 32.94 -13.25
CA MET A 1 28.47 31.91 -13.94
C MET A 1 29.25 30.62 -13.82
N ASP A 2 28.85 29.75 -12.90
CA ASP A 2 29.62 28.57 -12.50
C ASP A 2 29.40 27.42 -13.51
N PRO A 3 30.44 26.95 -14.22
CA PRO A 3 30.34 25.88 -15.20
C PRO A 3 30.16 24.47 -14.60
N ASP A 4 30.11 24.33 -13.27
CA ASP A 4 30.00 23.03 -12.59
C ASP A 4 28.55 22.56 -12.34
N GLN A 5 27.56 23.31 -12.81
CA GLN A 5 26.14 22.89 -12.88
C GLN A 5 25.91 21.88 -14.03
N ARG A 6 26.84 20.95 -14.27
CA ARG A 6 26.54 19.79 -15.12
C ARG A 6 25.39 19.09 -14.45
N HIS A 7 24.24 19.05 -15.11
CA HIS A 7 23.09 18.27 -14.72
C HIS A 7 23.55 16.83 -14.43
N VAL A 8 23.92 16.53 -13.19
CA VAL A 8 24.20 15.18 -12.74
C VAL A 8 22.85 14.50 -12.85
N ALA A 9 22.64 13.79 -13.96
CA ALA A 9 21.43 13.04 -14.18
C ALA A 9 21.27 12.11 -12.98
N ALA A 10 20.27 12.39 -12.14
CA ALA A 10 20.01 11.56 -10.99
C ALA A 10 19.91 10.10 -11.45
N PRO A 11 20.57 9.15 -10.76
CA PRO A 11 20.47 7.74 -11.12
C PRO A 11 18.99 7.36 -11.26
N ARG A 12 18.63 6.78 -12.41
CA ARG A 12 17.27 6.31 -12.62
C ARG A 12 16.98 5.25 -11.55
N PRO A 13 15.83 5.32 -10.84
CA PRO A 13 15.49 4.29 -9.87
C PRO A 13 15.40 2.95 -10.60
N PRO A 14 15.92 1.87 -10.02
CA PRO A 14 16.00 0.60 -10.71
C PRO A 14 14.61 -0.02 -10.88
N LEU A 15 14.41 -0.72 -12.01
CA LEU A 15 13.10 -1.28 -12.40
C LEU A 15 12.59 -2.37 -11.45
N TRP A 16 13.42 -2.90 -10.54
CA TRP A 16 13.00 -3.89 -9.55
C TRP A 16 12.20 -3.29 -8.39
N GLY A 17 12.32 -1.98 -8.11
CA GLY A 17 11.64 -1.34 -6.99
C GLY A 17 10.10 -1.49 -7.04
N PRO A 18 9.44 -1.18 -8.17
CA PRO A 18 8.00 -1.40 -8.31
C PRO A 18 7.60 -2.88 -8.22
N ILE A 19 8.46 -3.80 -8.71
CA ILE A 19 8.20 -5.25 -8.62
C ILE A 19 8.18 -5.71 -7.15
N VAL A 20 9.12 -5.22 -6.33
CA VAL A 20 9.09 -5.49 -4.88
C VAL A 20 7.82 -4.91 -4.24
N CYS A 21 7.36 -3.74 -4.69
CA CYS A 21 6.11 -3.18 -4.21
C CYS A 21 4.89 -4.04 -4.60
N VAL A 22 4.88 -4.68 -5.77
CA VAL A 22 3.83 -5.67 -6.14
C VAL A 22 3.82 -6.82 -5.13
N ALA A 23 4.98 -7.40 -4.83
CA ALA A 23 5.08 -8.48 -3.85
C ALA A 23 4.60 -8.03 -2.45
N LEU A 24 4.96 -6.81 -2.03
CA LEU A 24 4.49 -6.22 -0.79
C LEU A 24 2.96 -6.06 -0.77
N GLY A 25 2.37 -5.56 -1.85
CA GLY A 25 0.93 -5.42 -2.00
C GLY A 25 0.20 -6.77 -1.85
N ALA A 26 0.68 -7.78 -2.55
CA ALA A 26 0.14 -9.13 -2.46
C ALA A 26 0.26 -9.72 -1.04
N LEU A 27 1.41 -9.54 -0.39
CA LEU A 27 1.63 -10.01 0.98
C LEU A 27 0.68 -9.36 1.98
N VAL A 28 0.53 -8.04 1.89
CA VAL A 28 -0.37 -7.29 2.78
C VAL A 28 -1.83 -7.69 2.53
N ALA A 29 -2.24 -7.86 1.28
CA ALA A 29 -3.57 -8.35 0.92
C ALA A 29 -3.86 -9.76 1.47
N MET A 30 -2.89 -10.68 1.37
CA MET A 30 -3.00 -12.03 1.95
C MET A 30 -3.21 -11.96 3.46
N MET A 31 -2.39 -11.19 4.18
CA MET A 31 -2.51 -11.03 5.63
C MET A 31 -3.83 -10.36 6.03
N GLY A 32 -4.23 -9.30 5.34
CA GLY A 32 -5.52 -8.65 5.55
C GLY A 32 -6.69 -9.62 5.36
N THR A 33 -6.62 -10.47 4.33
CA THR A 33 -7.66 -11.48 4.06
C THR A 33 -7.73 -12.55 5.15
N VAL A 34 -6.62 -12.90 5.80
CA VAL A 34 -6.65 -13.82 6.96
C VAL A 34 -7.27 -13.15 8.19
N ILE A 35 -6.92 -11.89 8.46
CA ILE A 35 -7.27 -11.25 9.74
C ILE A 35 -8.60 -10.48 9.71
N HIS A 36 -9.17 -10.13 8.55
CA HIS A 36 -10.30 -9.19 8.47
C HIS A 36 -11.56 -9.64 9.21
N ARG A 37 -11.70 -10.94 9.51
CA ARG A 37 -12.82 -11.54 10.25
C ARG A 37 -12.51 -11.77 11.74
N PHE A 38 -11.37 -11.30 12.22
CA PHE A 38 -10.97 -11.47 13.61
C PHE A 38 -11.75 -10.52 14.53
N ASP A 39 -12.59 -11.09 15.40
CA ASP A 39 -13.40 -10.35 16.36
C ASP A 39 -12.87 -10.56 17.78
N VAL A 40 -12.89 -9.48 18.59
CA VAL A 40 -12.56 -9.53 20.02
C VAL A 40 -13.76 -9.02 20.80
N ALA A 41 -14.41 -9.89 21.57
CA ALA A 41 -15.62 -9.56 22.35
C ALA A 41 -16.71 -8.86 21.51
N ALA A 42 -16.99 -9.40 20.31
CA ALA A 42 -17.93 -8.85 19.30
C ALA A 42 -17.52 -7.49 18.69
N ILE A 43 -16.29 -7.04 18.91
CA ILE A 43 -15.72 -5.86 18.26
C ILE A 43 -14.91 -6.32 17.03
N PRO A 44 -15.19 -5.78 15.83
CA PRO A 44 -14.53 -6.19 14.59
C PRO A 44 -13.16 -5.54 14.45
N VAL A 45 -12.20 -5.96 15.28
CA VAL A 45 -10.85 -5.39 15.29
C VAL A 45 -10.04 -5.80 14.07
N GLY A 46 -10.31 -6.99 13.52
CA GLY A 46 -9.60 -7.57 12.38
C GLY A 46 -9.69 -6.70 11.13
N ILE A 47 -10.89 -6.22 10.79
CA ILE A 47 -11.09 -5.34 9.64
C ILE A 47 -10.37 -3.99 9.82
N VAL A 48 -10.38 -3.43 11.03
CA VAL A 48 -9.69 -2.17 11.31
C VAL A 48 -8.18 -2.33 11.10
N ILE A 49 -7.60 -3.41 11.61
CA ILE A 49 -6.17 -3.73 11.45
C ILE A 49 -5.85 -3.98 9.97
N ALA A 50 -6.69 -4.74 9.25
CA ALA A 50 -6.51 -5.05 7.84
C ALA A 50 -6.50 -3.78 6.96
N LEU A 51 -7.41 -2.84 7.22
CA LEU A 51 -7.44 -1.55 6.52
C LEU A 51 -6.24 -0.68 6.88
N ALA A 52 -5.89 -0.60 8.17
CA ALA A 52 -4.75 0.18 8.64
C ALA A 52 -3.43 -0.30 8.00
N VAL A 53 -3.16 -1.60 8.03
CA VAL A 53 -1.93 -2.17 7.44
C VAL A 53 -1.89 -2.00 5.91
N SER A 54 -3.04 -2.05 5.23
CA SER A 54 -3.13 -1.78 3.80
C SER A 54 -2.79 -0.32 3.48
N GLY A 55 -3.30 0.62 4.27
CA GLY A 55 -2.94 2.04 4.16
C GLY A 55 -1.45 2.28 4.45
N SER A 56 -0.93 1.71 5.53
CA SER A 56 0.49 1.81 5.87
C SER A 56 1.39 1.24 4.78
N GLY A 57 1.03 0.11 4.17
CA GLY A 57 1.76 -0.48 3.05
C GLY A 57 1.82 0.46 1.83
N GLY A 58 0.69 1.09 1.48
CA GLY A 58 0.65 2.09 0.40
C GLY A 58 1.50 3.32 0.69
N VAL A 59 1.50 3.81 1.94
CA VAL A 59 2.37 4.91 2.39
C VAL A 59 3.85 4.51 2.28
N VAL A 60 4.23 3.31 2.73
CA VAL A 60 5.61 2.81 2.61
C VAL A 60 6.04 2.69 1.15
N ALA A 61 5.20 2.10 0.29
CA ALA A 61 5.49 1.98 -1.13
C ALA A 61 5.67 3.34 -1.81
N ARG A 62 4.84 4.32 -1.43
CA ARG A 62 4.92 5.69 -1.93
C ARG A 62 6.15 6.44 -1.42
N ALA A 63 6.52 6.26 -0.16
CA ALA A 63 7.72 6.83 0.42
C ALA A 63 8.98 6.30 -0.26
N TRP A 64 9.01 5.00 -0.53
CA TRP A 64 10.22 4.35 -1.05
C TRP A 64 10.42 4.59 -2.55
N MET A 65 9.36 4.45 -3.34
CA MET A 65 9.44 4.37 -4.81
C MET A 65 8.53 5.37 -5.53
N GLY A 66 7.89 6.30 -4.80
CA GLY A 66 6.97 7.28 -5.37
C GLY A 66 5.72 6.63 -5.97
N TYR A 67 5.17 7.26 -7.02
CA TYR A 67 3.98 6.75 -7.71
C TYR A 67 4.18 5.39 -8.41
N PRO A 68 5.34 5.08 -9.03
CA PRO A 68 5.58 3.74 -9.57
C PRO A 68 5.50 2.64 -8.50
N GLY A 69 6.06 2.90 -7.31
CA GLY A 69 5.95 2.00 -6.16
C GLY A 69 4.52 1.79 -5.71
N LEU A 70 3.77 2.88 -5.54
CA LEU A 70 2.36 2.82 -5.18
C LEU A 70 1.52 2.09 -6.23
N GLY A 71 1.79 2.30 -7.52
CA GLY A 71 1.13 1.59 -8.61
C GLY A 71 1.39 0.08 -8.54
N GLY A 72 2.65 -0.32 -8.34
CA GLY A 72 3.02 -1.73 -8.14
C GLY A 72 2.32 -2.34 -6.92
N TYR A 73 2.37 -1.64 -5.77
CA TYR A 73 1.68 -2.05 -4.55
C TYR A 73 0.17 -2.25 -4.76
N GLY A 74 -0.50 -1.28 -5.39
CA GLY A 74 -1.91 -1.38 -5.71
C GLY A 74 -2.22 -2.59 -6.57
N ILE A 75 -1.47 -2.81 -7.66
CA ILE A 75 -1.66 -3.97 -8.55
C ILE A 75 -1.54 -5.29 -7.76
N GLY A 76 -0.48 -5.45 -6.97
CA GLY A 76 -0.28 -6.65 -6.17
C GLY A 76 -1.38 -6.88 -5.14
N TRP A 77 -1.80 -5.81 -4.45
CA TRP A 77 -2.87 -5.87 -3.47
C TRP A 77 -4.21 -6.27 -4.11
N PHE A 78 -4.62 -5.60 -5.19
CA PHE A 78 -5.87 -5.89 -5.88
C PHE A 78 -5.88 -7.29 -6.49
N ALA A 79 -4.80 -7.69 -7.16
CA ALA A 79 -4.70 -9.03 -7.75
C ALA A 79 -4.82 -10.12 -6.69
N ALA A 80 -4.15 -9.97 -5.54
CA ALA A 80 -4.24 -10.93 -4.45
C ALA A 80 -5.62 -10.96 -3.79
N VAL A 81 -6.23 -9.80 -3.50
CA VAL A 81 -7.59 -9.74 -2.94
C VAL A 81 -8.60 -10.40 -3.89
N LEU A 82 -8.56 -10.09 -5.18
CA LEU A 82 -9.48 -10.68 -6.17
C LEU A 82 -9.23 -12.19 -6.32
N ALA A 83 -7.96 -12.62 -6.35
CA ALA A 83 -7.64 -14.04 -6.38
C ALA A 83 -8.23 -14.76 -5.16
N LEU A 84 -8.05 -14.24 -3.95
CA LEU A 84 -8.57 -14.87 -2.73
C LEU A 84 -10.09 -14.75 -2.58
N ALA A 85 -10.71 -13.73 -3.19
CA ALA A 85 -12.15 -13.54 -3.19
C ALA A 85 -12.88 -14.49 -4.15
N TYR A 86 -12.23 -14.97 -5.22
CA TYR A 86 -12.91 -15.75 -6.28
C TYR A 86 -12.26 -17.10 -6.58
N VAL A 87 -11.00 -17.31 -6.18
CA VAL A 87 -10.24 -18.53 -6.45
C VAL A 87 -9.95 -19.21 -5.12
N ALA A 88 -10.75 -20.22 -4.81
CA ALA A 88 -10.54 -21.03 -3.63
C ALA A 88 -10.80 -22.51 -3.89
N PRO A 89 -9.93 -23.42 -3.38
CA PRO A 89 -10.12 -24.85 -3.52
C PRO A 89 -11.43 -25.30 -2.87
N GLY A 90 -12.26 -26.04 -3.60
CA GLY A 90 -13.53 -26.56 -3.08
C GLY A 90 -14.76 -25.65 -3.29
N GLY A 91 -14.59 -24.48 -3.94
CA GLY A 91 -15.71 -23.56 -4.20
C GLY A 91 -16.03 -22.59 -3.06
N ASP A 92 -15.38 -22.75 -1.91
CA ASP A 92 -15.53 -21.88 -0.74
C ASP A 92 -14.59 -20.68 -0.81
N VAL A 93 -15.11 -19.49 -1.07
CA VAL A 93 -14.30 -18.27 -1.14
C VAL A 93 -13.86 -17.78 0.24
N LEU A 94 -12.59 -17.34 0.37
CA LEU A 94 -12.06 -16.81 1.64
C LEU A 94 -12.74 -15.50 2.06
N ILE A 95 -13.35 -14.79 1.10
CA ILE A 95 -14.13 -13.58 1.33
C ILE A 95 -15.56 -13.86 0.85
N PRO A 96 -16.45 -14.34 1.72
CA PRO A 96 -17.83 -14.60 1.35
C PRO A 96 -18.52 -13.31 0.91
N GLY A 97 -18.91 -13.24 -0.38
CA GLY A 97 -19.59 -12.07 -0.94
C GLY A 97 -20.96 -11.78 -0.31
N ALA A 98 -21.54 -12.71 0.44
CA ALA A 98 -22.82 -12.49 1.14
C ALA A 98 -22.66 -11.76 2.49
N GLU A 99 -21.44 -11.56 2.99
CA GLU A 99 -21.20 -10.94 4.29
C GLU A 99 -20.71 -9.50 4.16
N ALA A 100 -21.35 -8.58 4.91
CA ALA A 100 -21.04 -7.16 4.87
C ALA A 100 -19.55 -6.85 5.15
N VAL A 101 -18.90 -7.61 6.05
CA VAL A 101 -17.48 -7.43 6.38
C VAL A 101 -16.55 -7.72 5.19
N GLY A 102 -16.93 -8.64 4.31
CA GLY A 102 -16.17 -8.94 3.10
C GLY A 102 -16.20 -7.78 2.10
N TYR A 103 -17.35 -7.12 1.94
CA TYR A 103 -17.44 -5.91 1.12
C TYR A 103 -16.65 -4.74 1.71
N VAL A 104 -16.68 -4.57 3.03
CA VAL A 104 -15.85 -3.54 3.70
C VAL A 104 -14.37 -3.81 3.47
N TRP A 105 -13.94 -5.07 3.49
CA TRP A 105 -12.55 -5.42 3.18
C TRP A 105 -12.18 -5.10 1.73
N ILE A 106 -12.95 -5.57 0.75
CA ILE A 106 -12.63 -5.39 -0.66
C ILE A 106 -12.72 -3.91 -1.05
N LEU A 107 -13.86 -3.26 -0.80
CA LEU A 107 -14.12 -1.89 -1.25
C LEU A 107 -13.42 -0.86 -0.36
N GLY A 108 -13.45 -1.07 0.96
CA GLY A 108 -12.76 -0.21 1.91
C GLY A 108 -11.25 -0.31 1.77
N GLY A 109 -10.70 -1.51 1.58
CA GLY A 109 -9.27 -1.70 1.34
C GLY A 109 -8.82 -1.03 0.04
N ALA A 110 -9.56 -1.24 -1.05
CA ALA A 110 -9.34 -0.55 -2.32
C ALA A 110 -9.33 0.98 -2.17
N LEU A 111 -10.31 1.53 -1.44
CA LEU A 111 -10.41 2.95 -1.17
C LEU A 111 -9.25 3.46 -0.33
N VAL A 112 -8.85 2.74 0.72
CA VAL A 112 -7.72 3.10 1.60
C VAL A 112 -6.41 3.11 0.81
N VAL A 113 -6.15 2.08 0.00
CA VAL A 113 -4.97 2.03 -0.87
C VAL A 113 -4.97 3.21 -1.84
N ALA A 114 -6.10 3.48 -2.51
CA ALA A 114 -6.22 4.64 -3.40
C ALA A 114 -6.01 5.98 -2.66
N ALA A 115 -6.51 6.11 -1.42
CA ALA A 115 -6.36 7.31 -0.61
C ALA A 115 -4.88 7.67 -0.33
N THR A 116 -3.99 6.67 -0.27
CA THR A 116 -2.55 6.92 -0.06
C THR A 116 -1.91 7.73 -1.21
N ALA A 117 -2.49 7.70 -2.42
CA ALA A 117 -2.05 8.52 -3.55
C ALA A 117 -2.23 10.03 -3.27
N PHE A 118 -3.21 10.37 -2.43
CA PHE A 118 -3.58 11.75 -2.09
C PHE A 118 -2.94 12.24 -0.79
N ALA A 119 -2.15 11.40 -0.11
CA ALA A 119 -1.42 11.84 1.09
C ALA A 119 -0.51 13.06 0.76
N PRO A 120 -0.33 14.01 1.69
CA PRO A 120 0.43 15.22 1.45
C PRO A 120 1.86 14.93 0.97
N ARG A 121 2.30 15.60 -0.11
CA ARG A 121 3.65 15.43 -0.67
C ARG A 121 4.77 15.61 0.36
N ARG A 122 4.56 16.53 1.32
CA ARG A 122 5.47 16.81 2.44
C ARG A 122 5.72 15.63 3.38
N TRP A 123 4.91 14.57 3.35
CA TRP A 123 5.15 13.36 4.15
C TRP A 123 6.26 12.49 3.57
N PHE A 124 6.63 12.71 2.32
CA PHE A 124 7.59 11.90 1.56
C PHE A 124 8.80 12.74 1.13
N ASP A 125 8.99 13.90 1.77
CA ASP A 125 10.08 14.82 1.46
C ASP A 125 11.28 14.52 2.37
N ASP A 126 12.32 13.90 1.80
CA ASP A 126 13.55 13.54 2.50
C ASP A 126 14.64 14.62 2.36
N THR A 127 14.29 15.84 1.90
CA THR A 127 15.28 16.92 1.82
C THR A 127 15.76 17.32 3.22
N ALA A 128 17.09 17.24 3.41
CA ALA A 128 17.71 17.68 4.65
C ALA A 128 17.41 19.17 4.88
N ARG A 129 16.83 19.51 6.03
CA ARG A 129 16.65 20.91 6.41
C ARG A 129 18.03 21.53 6.57
N SER A 130 18.27 22.67 5.94
CA SER A 130 19.50 23.43 6.13
C SER A 130 19.67 23.77 7.62
N PRO A 131 20.90 23.71 8.16
CA PRO A 131 21.17 24.22 9.50
C PRO A 131 20.67 25.66 9.59
N ARG A 132 19.84 25.95 10.60
CA ARG A 132 19.40 27.31 10.86
C ARG A 132 20.64 28.11 11.29
N VAL A 133 21.13 28.97 10.41
CA VAL A 133 22.20 29.93 10.74
C VAL A 133 21.51 31.09 11.45
N ASP A 134 21.28 30.92 12.74
CA ASP A 134 20.96 32.07 13.60
C ASP A 134 22.28 32.82 13.83
N ALA A 135 22.38 34.01 13.22
CA ALA A 135 23.49 34.94 13.32
C ALA A 135 23.22 36.00 14.41
#